data_AF-A0ABD0P548-F1
#
_entry.id   AF-A0ABD0P548-F1
#
_cell.length_a   1.000
_cell.length_b   1.000
_cell.length_c   1.000
_cell.angle_alpha   90.00
_cell.angle_beta   90.00
_cell.angle_gamma   90.00
#
_symmetry.space_group_name_H-M   'P 1'
#
loop_
_entity.id
_entity.type
_entity.pdbx_description
1 polymer ?
#
loop_
_entity_poly.entity_id
_entity_poly.type
_entity_poly.pdbx_seq_one_letter_code
_entity_poly.pdbx_strand_id
1 'polypeptide(L)'
;KKHPSFFRTIPSDYYQSQALAKLVKYFGWTWVGALCSDNDYGNNGMNTFIKAATEFGVCVEFSEAFFRTDPREEILRIVDIVKKSSSK
;
A
#
# COMPACT_ATOMS: atom_id res chain seq x y z
N LYS A 1 -24.40 -8.90 -4.97
CA LYS A 1 -23.58 -7.80 -5.56
C LYS A 1 -23.99 -6.49 -4.90
N LYS A 2 -23.06 -5.73 -4.31
CA LYS A 2 -23.36 -4.48 -3.58
C LYS A 2 -23.73 -3.30 -4.49
N HIS A 3 -23.22 -3.30 -5.74
CA HIS A 3 -23.47 -2.24 -6.74
C HIS A 3 -23.92 -2.87 -8.07
N PRO A 4 -25.23 -3.06 -8.31
CA PRO A 4 -25.74 -3.78 -9.47
C PRO A 4 -25.67 -2.98 -10.79
N SER A 5 -25.66 -1.65 -10.72
CA SER A 5 -25.66 -0.74 -11.88
C SER A 5 -24.36 0.06 -12.04
N PHE A 6 -23.30 -0.30 -11.31
CA PHE A 6 -22.02 0.39 -11.40
C PHE A 6 -21.11 -0.26 -12.45
N PHE A 7 -20.63 0.56 -13.39
CA PHE A 7 -19.68 0.18 -14.43
C PHE A 7 -18.50 1.16 -14.44
N ARG A 8 -17.34 0.70 -14.90
CA ARG A 8 -16.15 1.52 -15.02
C ARG A 8 -15.31 1.06 -16.20
N THR A 9 -14.60 2.01 -16.82
CA THR A 9 -13.67 1.77 -17.94
C THR A 9 -12.21 1.60 -17.49
N ILE A 10 -11.98 1.63 -16.17
CA ILE A 10 -10.68 1.36 -15.54
C ILE A 10 -10.72 -0.03 -14.87
N PRO A 11 -9.64 -0.83 -14.94
CA PRO A 11 -9.56 -2.10 -14.23
C PRO A 11 -9.60 -1.93 -12.71
N SER A 12 -9.73 -3.05 -12.00
CA SER A 12 -9.65 -3.08 -10.55
C SER A 12 -8.25 -2.84 -10.03
N ASP A 13 -8.13 -2.04 -8.97
CA ASP A 13 -6.88 -1.82 -8.23
C ASP A 13 -6.32 -3.12 -7.67
N TYR A 14 -7.18 -4.14 -7.51
CA TYR A 14 -6.76 -5.51 -7.22
C TYR A 14 -5.62 -6.01 -8.13
N TYR A 15 -5.68 -5.72 -9.43
CA TYR A 15 -4.64 -6.12 -10.37
C TYR A 15 -3.38 -5.26 -10.22
N GLN A 16 -3.54 -3.97 -9.94
CA GLN A 16 -2.42 -3.06 -9.73
C GLN A 16 -1.63 -3.41 -8.46
N SER A 17 -2.30 -3.66 -7.34
CA SER A 17 -1.67 -4.08 -6.08
C SER A 17 -0.90 -5.40 -6.23
N GLN A 18 -1.46 -6.36 -6.96
CA GLN A 18 -0.73 -7.60 -7.27
C GLN A 18 0.49 -7.38 -8.18
N ALA A 19 0.37 -6.50 -9.18
CA ALA A 19 1.48 -6.16 -10.04
C ALA A 19 2.63 -5.50 -9.25
N LEU A 20 2.31 -4.61 -8.31
CA LEU A 20 3.30 -4.01 -7.40
C LEU A 20 4.02 -5.08 -6.57
N ALA A 21 3.29 -6.01 -5.95
CA ALA A 21 3.90 -7.10 -5.18
C ALA A 21 4.80 -7.99 -6.05
N LYS A 22 4.40 -8.25 -7.30
CA LYS A 22 5.24 -8.98 -8.28
C LYS A 22 6.51 -8.22 -8.63
N LEU A 23 6.45 -6.90 -8.77
CA LEU A 23 7.64 -6.07 -9.04
C LEU A 23 8.61 -6.11 -7.86
N VAL A 24 8.11 -5.97 -6.63
CA VAL A 24 8.93 -6.09 -5.41
C VAL A 24 9.68 -7.43 -5.38
N LYS A 25 8.96 -8.53 -5.65
CA LYS A 25 9.57 -9.86 -5.80
C LYS A 25 10.59 -9.92 -6.94
N TYR A 26 10.27 -9.37 -8.10
CA TYR A 26 11.12 -9.40 -9.28
C TYR A 26 12.49 -8.73 -9.02
N PHE A 27 12.50 -7.61 -8.29
CA PHE A 27 13.73 -6.92 -7.90
C PHE A 27 14.44 -7.56 -6.69
N GLY A 28 13.89 -8.63 -6.11
CA GLY A 28 14.49 -9.34 -4.99
C GLY A 28 14.40 -8.60 -3.65
N TRP A 29 13.51 -7.60 -3.54
CA TRP A 29 13.28 -6.91 -2.27
C TRP A 29 12.41 -7.77 -1.36
N THR A 30 12.88 -7.99 -0.13
CA THR A 30 12.18 -8.83 0.87
C THR A 30 11.69 -8.05 2.07
N TRP A 31 12.03 -6.76 2.17
CA TRP A 31 11.77 -5.91 3.32
C TRP A 31 11.43 -4.50 2.86
N VAL A 32 10.13 -4.17 2.83
CA VAL A 32 9.62 -2.91 2.26
C VAL A 32 8.78 -2.12 3.26
N GLY A 33 8.80 -0.80 3.15
CA GLY A 33 7.85 0.11 3.79
C GLY A 33 6.72 0.45 2.84
N ALA A 34 5.51 0.66 3.36
CA ALA A 34 4.34 0.94 2.53
C ALA A 34 3.55 2.15 3.05
N LEU A 35 3.18 3.05 2.15
CA LEU A 35 2.35 4.21 2.44
C LEU A 35 1.12 4.21 1.53
N CYS A 36 -0.05 4.59 2.04
CA CYS A 36 -1.25 4.78 1.24
C CYS A 36 -2.03 6.03 1.64
N SER A 37 -2.94 6.46 0.77
CA SER A 37 -3.92 7.47 1.14
C SER A 37 -4.93 6.89 2.12
N ASP A 38 -5.26 7.61 3.18
CA ASP A 38 -6.29 7.20 4.14
C ASP A 38 -7.70 7.41 3.55
N ASN A 39 -8.09 6.49 2.67
CA ASN A 39 -9.41 6.38 2.08
C ASN A 39 -9.63 4.96 1.52
N ASP A 40 -10.84 4.67 1.06
CA ASP A 40 -11.19 3.34 0.54
C ASP A 40 -10.29 2.85 -0.60
N TYR A 41 -9.83 3.74 -1.49
CA TYR A 41 -8.94 3.37 -2.58
C TYR A 41 -7.58 2.92 -2.03
N GLY A 42 -6.95 3.75 -1.19
CA GLY A 42 -5.64 3.46 -0.60
C GLY A 42 -5.67 2.25 0.33
N ASN A 43 -6.65 2.20 1.23
CA ASN A 43 -6.76 1.15 2.24
C ASN A 43 -7.06 -0.23 1.63
N ASN A 44 -7.94 -0.32 0.63
CA ASN A 44 -8.21 -1.59 -0.05
C ASN A 44 -7.04 -2.02 -0.95
N GLY A 45 -6.41 -1.06 -1.63
CA GLY A 45 -5.20 -1.30 -2.44
C GLY A 45 -4.04 -1.82 -1.59
N MET A 46 -3.80 -1.21 -0.43
CA MET A 46 -2.76 -1.59 0.52
C MET A 46 -3.01 -2.99 1.09
N ASN A 47 -4.24 -3.28 1.54
CA ASN A 47 -4.60 -4.61 2.01
C ASN A 47 -4.37 -5.70 0.96
N THR A 48 -4.66 -5.40 -0.32
CA THR A 48 -4.39 -6.33 -1.42
C THR A 48 -2.89 -6.50 -1.66
N PHE A 49 -2.12 -5.41 -1.62
CA PHE A 49 -0.67 -5.43 -1.80
C PHE A 49 0.00 -6.24 -0.69
N ILE A 50 -0.30 -5.98 0.58
CA ILE A 50 0.29 -6.69 1.73
C ILE A 50 0.05 -8.19 1.64
N LYS A 51 -1.18 -8.61 1.30
CA LYS A 51 -1.50 -10.04 1.10
C LYS A 51 -0.63 -10.65 0.00
N ALA A 52 -0.58 -10.02 -1.18
CA ALA A 52 0.19 -10.53 -2.30
C ALA A 52 1.71 -10.52 -2.02
N ALA A 53 2.22 -9.47 -1.36
CA ALA A 53 3.62 -9.36 -0.96
C ALA A 53 4.00 -10.49 0.02
N THR A 54 3.14 -10.77 1.00
CA THR A 54 3.32 -11.86 1.97
C THR A 54 3.36 -13.22 1.27
N GLU A 55 2.47 -13.47 0.30
CA GLU A 55 2.50 -14.69 -0.52
C GLU A 55 3.80 -14.84 -1.34
N PHE A 56 4.45 -13.73 -1.65
CA PHE A 56 5.75 -13.69 -2.31
C PHE A 56 6.95 -13.73 -1.35
N GLY A 57 6.73 -13.87 -0.04
CA GLY A 57 7.80 -13.91 0.96
C GLY A 57 8.41 -12.54 1.26
N VAL A 58 7.70 -11.46 0.94
CA VAL A 58 8.10 -10.08 1.26
C VAL A 58 7.47 -9.69 2.59
N CYS A 59 8.28 -9.14 3.49
CA CYS A 59 7.82 -8.54 4.73
C CYS A 59 7.59 -7.04 4.56
N VAL A 60 6.54 -6.53 5.19
CA VAL A 60 6.21 -5.10 5.23
C VAL A 60 6.56 -4.58 6.62
N GLU A 61 7.60 -3.75 6.73
CA GLU A 61 8.12 -3.24 8.01
C GLU A 61 7.13 -2.29 8.69
N PHE A 62 6.53 -1.41 7.90
CA PHE A 62 5.49 -0.48 8.33
C PHE A 62 4.48 -0.27 7.20
N SER A 63 3.24 0.00 7.59
CA SER A 63 2.16 0.37 6.69
C SER A 63 1.42 1.54 7.31
N GLU A 64 1.68 2.75 6.82
CA GLU A 64 1.00 3.96 7.31
C GLU A 64 0.02 4.49 6.25
N ALA A 65 -1.12 4.99 6.72
CA ALA A 65 -2.07 5.73 5.92
C ALA A 65 -1.98 7.21 6.31
N PHE A 66 -2.14 8.10 5.34
CA PHE A 66 -2.21 9.53 5.60
C PHE A 66 -3.21 10.21 4.68
N PHE A 67 -3.77 11.31 5.14
CA PHE A 67 -4.60 12.20 4.37
C PHE A 67 -3.83 13.49 4.05
N ARG A 68 -4.17 14.11 2.91
CA ARG A 68 -3.44 15.31 2.42
C ARG A 68 -3.57 16.52 3.35
N THR A 69 -4.60 16.53 4.20
CA THR A 69 -4.88 17.62 5.14
C THR A 69 -4.66 17.19 6.59
N ASP A 70 -3.91 16.11 6.81
CA ASP A 70 -3.52 15.73 8.17
C ASP A 70 -2.70 16.85 8.83
N PRO A 71 -2.81 17.00 10.16
CA PRO A 71 -1.98 17.93 10.90
C PRO A 71 -0.49 17.67 10.65
N ARG A 72 0.31 18.74 10.71
CA ARG A 72 1.75 18.67 10.46
C ARG A 72 2.44 17.67 11.38
N GLU A 73 1.98 17.58 12.62
CA GLU A 73 2.48 16.67 13.65
C GLU A 73 2.34 15.21 13.21
N GLU A 74 1.22 14.85 12.59
CA GLU A 74 0.94 13.50 12.12
C GLU A 74 1.80 13.14 10.90
N ILE A 75 1.93 14.07 9.95
CA ILE A 75 2.84 13.89 8.81
C ILE A 75 4.29 13.74 9.28
N LEU A 76 4.71 14.52 10.27
CA LEU A 76 6.06 14.41 10.84
C LEU A 76 6.30 13.08 11.55
N ARG A 77 5.28 12.52 12.22
CA ARG A 77 5.34 11.17 12.81
C ARG A 77 5.62 10.11 11.73
N ILE A 78 4.91 10.17 10.60
CA ILE A 78 5.11 9.23 9.49
C ILE A 78 6.49 9.41 8.86
N VAL A 79 6.94 10.66 8.67
CA VAL A 79 8.30 10.94 8.18
C VAL A 79 9.37 10.36 9.12
N ASP A 80 9.17 10.44 10.43
CA ASP A 80 10.10 9.85 11.40
C ASP A 80 10.15 8.32 11.31
N ILE A 81 9.00 7.66 11.09
CA ILE A 81 8.94 6.21 10.82
C ILE A 81 9.75 5.86 9.58
N VAL A 82 9.52 6.58 8.46
CA VAL A 82 10.25 6.34 7.20
C VAL A 82 11.76 6.56 7.38
N LYS A 83 12.17 7.58 8.14
CA LYS A 83 13.60 7.85 8.39
C LYS A 83 14.28 6.80 9.26
N LYS A 84 13.55 6.17 10.19
CA LYS A 84 14.06 5.14 11.10
C LYS A 84 14.00 3.73 10.50
N SER A 85 13.22 3.55 9.44
CA SER A 85 13.06 2.28 8.76
C SER A 85 14.36 1.76 8.14
N SER A 86 14.49 0.43 8.14
CA SER A 86 15.57 -0.30 7.49
C SER A 86 15.21 -0.87 6.12
N SER A 87 13.94 -0.76 5.73
CA SER A 87 13.40 -1.14 4.43
C SER A 87 14.09 -0.45 3.25
N LYS A 88 14.15 -1.18 2.12
CA LYS A 88 14.80 -0.75 0.88
C LYS A 88 13.84 -0.77 -0.29
#